data_AF-A0A513TZG3-F1
#
_entry.id   AF-A0A513TZG3-F1
#
_cell.length_a   1.000
_cell.length_b   1.000
_cell.length_c   1.000
_cell.angle_alpha   90.00
_cell.angle_beta   90.00
_cell.angle_gamma   90.00
#
_symmetry.space_group_name_H-M   'P 1'
#
loop_
_entity.id
_entity.type
_entity.pdbx_description
1 polymer ?
#
loop_
_entity_poly.entity_id
_entity_poly.type
_entity_poly.pdbx_seq_one_letter_code
_entity_poly.pdbx_strand_id
1 'polypeptide(L)'
;MLALNSGSLLQQQRLRFKPFQSNSNPRAACKRNTCPRIRAGEVEEEQYDLNQKIDSGKLIDAAGAGRSVFSPGWLTQLGRLWGGKSDVPVADAKPEDIQDLLGGALFKALFKWMQESGPVYLLPTGPISSFLVVSDPEAAKHVLRSSDNPSRPIYEKGLVAEVAQFLFGEGFAIAGGDQWRVRRRAVGPALHRAYLEVMLDRVFGPTALHLAGKLDRVADSGEQIDMEACFSQVTLDIIGKSVFNYDFDSLTTNSPLIQAVYTSLKETETRATDLLPYWKIPLLCQLVPRQRKVAEAVQLIRDTTTDLINKCKAMVDAEEQASFQEGYINDSDPSVLRFLIASREEVSSVQLRDDLLSMLVAGHETTGSALTWTLYLLAQNPDKMAKAQAEVDAVLGDRAAPTLADYGQLKYVMRCLNESMRLYPHPPVLLRRALVEDKLPGGYTVPRGQDVMISVYNIHHSPAVWGDDAEEFKPERFGPLDGPVPNEQNTDYKYIPFSGGPRKCVGDQFALMEGVAVLAVLLKKFDFDLVPGREIGMTTGATIHTSTGLYMTVKRRSGSGSSSSGGAGKEAAATVPV
;
A
#
# COMPACT_ATOMS: atom_id res chain seq x y z
N MET A 1 19.79 -45.71 53.06
CA MET A 1 19.74 -44.98 54.34
C MET A 1 19.23 -43.58 54.02
N LEU A 2 17.91 -43.36 54.15
CA LEU A 2 17.26 -42.58 55.24
C LEU A 2 17.51 -41.07 55.05
N ALA A 3 16.55 -40.15 55.01
CA ALA A 3 15.10 -40.10 55.29
C ALA A 3 14.59 -38.77 54.67
N LEU A 4 13.48 -38.72 53.91
CA LEU A 4 12.07 -38.56 54.32
C LEU A 4 11.72 -37.30 55.13
N ASN A 5 10.85 -36.46 54.54
CA ASN A 5 9.60 -35.87 55.07
C ASN A 5 9.31 -34.57 54.28
N SER A 6 8.10 -34.16 53.89
CA SER A 6 6.69 -34.54 54.12
C SER A 6 5.89 -33.55 53.23
N GLY A 7 4.85 -33.85 52.45
CA GLY A 7 3.62 -34.59 52.76
C GLY A 7 2.46 -33.59 53.00
N SER A 8 1.48 -33.50 52.08
CA SER A 8 0.04 -33.15 52.25
C SER A 8 -0.53 -32.41 50.99
N LEU A 9 -1.27 -33.04 50.06
CA LEU A 9 -2.69 -33.47 50.04
C LEU A 9 -3.77 -32.35 49.84
N LEU A 10 -4.27 -32.29 48.59
CA LEU A 10 -5.68 -32.25 48.13
C LEU A 10 -6.74 -31.41 48.88
N GLN A 11 -7.46 -30.54 48.15
CA GLN A 11 -8.92 -30.72 47.92
C GLN A 11 -9.52 -29.79 46.83
N GLN A 12 -10.35 -30.39 45.98
CA GLN A 12 -11.27 -29.75 45.04
C GLN A 12 -12.45 -29.08 45.76
N GLN A 13 -13.01 -28.01 45.18
CA GLN A 13 -14.46 -27.73 45.28
C GLN A 13 -14.98 -26.92 44.08
N ARG A 14 -16.00 -27.47 43.41
CA ARG A 14 -16.88 -26.84 42.42
C ARG A 14 -18.01 -26.10 43.12
N LEU A 15 -18.43 -24.93 42.63
CA LEU A 15 -19.83 -24.45 42.73
C LEU A 15 -20.23 -23.62 41.50
N ARG A 16 -21.42 -23.93 40.95
CA ARG A 16 -22.19 -23.21 39.91
C ARG A 16 -23.30 -22.39 40.57
N PHE A 17 -23.77 -21.27 39.97
CA PHE A 17 -25.18 -20.81 39.82
C PHE A 17 -25.17 -19.42 39.09
N LYS A 18 -25.60 -19.32 37.81
CA LYS A 18 -26.91 -18.92 37.23
C LYS A 18 -27.09 -17.40 36.91
N PRO A 19 -27.92 -17.04 35.91
CA PRO A 19 -27.81 -15.81 35.10
C PRO A 19 -28.84 -14.73 35.46
N PHE A 20 -28.63 -13.50 34.97
CA PHE A 20 -29.54 -12.35 35.16
C PHE A 20 -30.08 -11.84 33.81
N GLN A 21 -31.42 -11.74 33.72
CA GLN A 21 -32.17 -11.03 32.67
C GLN A 21 -32.34 -9.55 33.08
N SER A 22 -32.49 -8.64 32.11
CA SER A 22 -33.20 -7.37 32.36
C SER A 22 -33.98 -6.93 31.13
N ASN A 23 -35.13 -6.32 31.40
CA ASN A 23 -36.18 -5.94 30.47
C ASN A 23 -36.42 -4.42 30.60
N SER A 24 -36.80 -3.77 29.50
CA SER A 24 -37.68 -2.58 29.36
C SER A 24 -37.29 -1.16 29.86
N ASN A 25 -37.28 -0.22 28.87
CA ASN A 25 -37.80 1.18 28.80
C ASN A 25 -37.20 2.30 29.71
N PRO A 26 -37.26 3.63 29.38
CA PRO A 26 -38.44 4.36 28.86
C PRO A 26 -38.24 5.54 27.85
N ARG A 27 -39.37 6.04 27.32
CA ARG A 27 -39.57 7.34 26.63
C ARG A 27 -39.80 8.49 27.63
N ALA A 28 -39.31 9.71 27.33
CA ALA A 28 -39.89 11.05 27.65
C ALA A 28 -38.98 12.15 27.03
N ALA A 29 -39.42 12.99 26.08
CA ALA A 29 -40.23 14.22 26.18
C ALA A 29 -39.42 15.54 26.42
N CYS A 30 -39.43 16.47 25.45
CA CYS A 30 -39.32 17.93 25.66
C CYS A 30 -39.69 18.67 24.35
N LYS A 31 -40.90 19.21 24.21
CA LYS A 31 -41.40 20.58 24.51
C LYS A 31 -40.81 21.72 23.66
N ARG A 32 -41.76 22.40 23.02
CA ARG A 32 -41.71 23.59 22.14
C ARG A 32 -41.23 24.84 22.89
N ASN A 33 -40.67 25.80 22.14
CA ASN A 33 -40.84 27.23 22.40
C ASN A 33 -40.90 28.02 21.08
N THR A 34 -41.61 29.14 21.15
CA THR A 34 -42.30 29.92 20.10
C THR A 34 -41.62 31.27 19.79
N CYS A 35 -41.60 31.66 18.49
CA CYS A 35 -41.78 33.00 17.85
C CYS A 35 -40.95 34.24 18.35
N PRO A 36 -40.78 35.35 17.57
CA PRO A 36 -41.73 35.92 16.60
C PRO A 36 -41.17 36.57 15.29
N ARG A 37 -42.12 36.89 14.40
CA ARG A 37 -42.01 37.75 13.20
C ARG A 37 -41.88 39.23 13.56
N ILE A 38 -41.13 40.00 12.76
CA ILE A 38 -41.30 41.46 12.58
C ILE A 38 -41.40 41.79 11.08
N ARG A 39 -42.31 42.72 10.77
CA ARG A 39 -42.71 43.21 9.44
C ARG A 39 -41.78 44.31 8.91
N ALA A 40 -41.86 44.43 7.58
CA ALA A 40 -41.16 45.33 6.66
C ALA A 40 -41.41 46.84 6.84
N GLY A 41 -40.45 47.61 6.35
CA GLY A 41 -40.58 48.99 5.86
C GLY A 41 -39.99 49.08 4.45
N GLU A 42 -40.71 49.78 3.58
CA GLU A 42 -40.59 50.01 2.12
C GLU A 42 -39.39 50.89 1.73
N VAL A 43 -38.98 51.16 0.48
CA VAL A 43 -38.97 50.60 -0.89
C VAL A 43 -38.10 51.64 -1.66
N GLU A 44 -37.22 51.22 -2.56
CA GLU A 44 -37.02 51.94 -3.83
C GLU A 44 -36.56 50.95 -4.93
N GLU A 45 -37.22 51.05 -6.07
CA GLU A 45 -37.25 50.13 -7.20
C GLU A 45 -36.12 50.39 -8.21
N GLU A 46 -35.59 49.32 -8.80
CA GLU A 46 -35.22 49.33 -10.23
C GLU A 46 -35.60 47.97 -10.85
N GLN A 47 -36.11 48.04 -12.07
CA GLN A 47 -37.19 47.23 -12.62
C GLN A 47 -36.71 46.41 -13.83
N TYR A 48 -37.05 45.12 -13.93
CA TYR A 48 -37.21 44.41 -15.21
C TYR A 48 -38.26 43.29 -15.12
N ASP A 49 -39.20 43.28 -16.05
CA ASP A 49 -40.44 42.48 -16.04
C ASP A 49 -40.28 41.08 -16.67
N LEU A 50 -40.91 40.12 -16.01
CA LEU A 50 -41.06 38.72 -16.32
C LEU A 50 -42.40 38.53 -17.04
N ASN A 51 -42.40 38.33 -18.37
CA ASN A 51 -43.29 37.40 -19.10
C ASN A 51 -43.38 37.75 -20.60
N GLN A 52 -42.72 36.95 -21.45
CA GLN A 52 -43.35 36.55 -22.71
C GLN A 52 -42.79 35.20 -23.19
N LYS A 53 -43.70 34.23 -23.33
CA LYS A 53 -43.50 32.85 -23.84
C LYS A 53 -43.18 32.85 -25.34
N ILE A 54 -42.47 31.82 -25.83
CA ILE A 54 -42.51 31.16 -27.17
C ILE A 54 -41.28 30.21 -27.21
N ASP A 55 -41.25 28.98 -27.70
CA ASP A 55 -42.22 28.00 -28.20
C ASP A 55 -41.49 26.63 -28.20
N SER A 56 -42.24 25.57 -27.92
CA SER A 56 -41.80 24.19 -27.90
C SER A 56 -41.97 23.57 -29.29
N GLY A 57 -40.87 23.38 -30.02
CA GLY A 57 -40.81 22.34 -31.06
C GLY A 57 -40.01 22.66 -32.32
N LYS A 58 -39.09 21.74 -32.61
CA LYS A 58 -38.54 21.36 -33.93
C LYS A 58 -37.57 22.36 -34.57
N LEU A 59 -36.42 21.98 -35.15
CA LEU A 59 -35.81 20.70 -35.51
C LEU A 59 -34.36 21.08 -35.90
N ILE A 60 -33.34 20.47 -35.28
CA ILE A 60 -32.11 20.13 -36.02
C ILE A 60 -31.87 18.64 -35.81
N ASP A 61 -32.06 17.98 -36.94
CA ASP A 61 -31.97 16.60 -37.37
C ASP A 61 -31.40 15.49 -36.47
N ALA A 62 -32.22 14.44 -36.39
CA ALA A 62 -31.86 13.10 -35.99
C ALA A 62 -31.41 12.29 -37.22
N ALA A 63 -30.15 12.43 -37.63
CA ALA A 63 -29.49 11.45 -38.49
C ALA A 63 -27.96 11.60 -38.39
N GLY A 64 -27.31 10.71 -37.62
CA GLY A 64 -25.87 10.46 -37.77
C GLY A 64 -24.97 10.73 -36.57
N ALA A 65 -25.17 10.04 -35.46
CA ALA A 65 -24.10 9.47 -34.62
C ALA A 65 -24.74 8.46 -33.65
N GLY A 66 -24.16 7.28 -33.53
CA GLY A 66 -24.81 6.08 -33.01
C GLY A 66 -25.40 6.22 -31.60
N ARG A 67 -26.54 5.55 -31.41
CA ARG A 67 -27.08 5.18 -30.10
C ARG A 67 -26.00 4.49 -29.27
N SER A 68 -25.44 5.19 -28.31
CA SER A 68 -24.86 4.59 -27.11
C SER A 68 -25.98 4.49 -26.07
N VAL A 69 -26.40 3.27 -25.76
CA VAL A 69 -27.54 2.96 -24.86
C VAL A 69 -27.11 2.86 -23.39
N PHE A 70 -25.90 3.27 -23.03
CA PHE A 70 -25.43 3.21 -21.65
C PHE A 70 -24.68 4.49 -21.27
N SER A 71 -25.43 5.51 -20.87
CA SER A 71 -24.91 6.72 -20.21
C SER A 71 -25.75 6.96 -18.95
N PRO A 72 -25.16 7.34 -17.80
CA PRO A 72 -26.02 7.60 -16.67
C PRO A 72 -25.70 8.84 -15.81
N GLY A 73 -26.14 10.01 -16.27
CA GLY A 73 -26.61 11.04 -15.33
C GLY A 73 -27.81 10.56 -14.48
N TRP A 74 -28.53 9.52 -14.95
CA TRP A 74 -29.61 8.88 -14.21
C TRP A 74 -29.14 7.98 -13.05
N LEU A 75 -27.87 7.51 -13.01
CA LEU A 75 -27.35 6.73 -11.87
C LEU A 75 -27.18 7.61 -10.63
N THR A 76 -26.67 8.83 -10.81
CA THR A 76 -26.56 9.85 -9.76
C THR A 76 -27.95 10.25 -9.25
N GLN A 77 -28.95 10.32 -10.14
CA GLN A 77 -30.34 10.62 -9.78
C GLN A 77 -31.08 9.44 -9.12
N LEU A 78 -30.81 8.19 -9.53
CA LEU A 78 -31.35 7.00 -8.86
C LEU A 78 -30.76 6.82 -7.46
N GLY A 79 -29.46 7.04 -7.26
CA GLY A 79 -28.88 7.04 -5.91
C GLY A 79 -29.62 7.98 -4.94
N ARG A 80 -30.10 9.14 -5.44
CA ARG A 80 -30.93 10.09 -4.69
C ARG A 80 -32.40 9.66 -4.53
N LEU A 81 -32.93 8.80 -5.40
CA LEU A 81 -34.30 8.27 -5.32
C LEU A 81 -34.44 7.18 -4.24
N TRP A 82 -33.36 6.48 -3.89
CA TRP A 82 -33.36 5.37 -2.92
C TRP A 82 -32.62 5.70 -1.61
N GLY A 83 -31.81 6.76 -1.58
CA GLY A 83 -31.18 7.30 -0.37
C GLY A 83 -32.05 8.39 0.27
N GLY A 84 -32.42 8.21 1.53
CA GLY A 84 -33.02 9.29 2.33
C GLY A 84 -32.11 10.53 2.44
N LYS A 85 -32.54 11.56 3.17
CA LYS A 85 -31.69 12.73 3.47
C LYS A 85 -30.37 12.26 4.12
N SER A 86 -29.30 12.18 3.35
CA SER A 86 -27.94 12.02 3.86
C SER A 86 -27.34 13.39 4.13
N ASP A 87 -26.60 13.49 5.22
CA ASP A 87 -25.77 14.63 5.61
C ASP A 87 -24.42 14.66 4.86
N VAL A 88 -24.17 13.67 3.99
CA VAL A 88 -22.95 13.57 3.18
C VAL A 88 -23.20 14.14 1.77
N PRO A 89 -22.35 15.06 1.29
CA PRO A 89 -22.39 15.53 -0.10
C PRO A 89 -22.23 14.38 -1.10
N VAL A 90 -22.90 14.45 -2.25
CA VAL A 90 -22.79 13.45 -3.32
C VAL A 90 -22.00 14.05 -4.48
N ALA A 91 -20.92 13.40 -4.90
CA ALA A 91 -20.12 13.82 -6.03
C ALA A 91 -20.94 13.80 -7.33
N ASP A 92 -20.78 14.84 -8.15
CA ASP A 92 -21.39 14.91 -9.48
C ASP A 92 -20.46 14.23 -10.51
N ALA A 93 -20.48 12.90 -10.51
CA ALA A 93 -19.66 12.10 -11.42
C ALA A 93 -20.19 12.20 -12.86
N LYS A 94 -19.39 12.80 -13.77
CA LYS A 94 -19.70 12.89 -15.20
C LYS A 94 -19.21 11.63 -15.94
N PRO A 95 -19.75 11.31 -17.13
CA PRO A 95 -19.33 10.14 -17.91
C PRO A 95 -17.83 10.12 -18.24
N GLU A 96 -17.22 11.29 -18.42
CA GLU A 96 -15.78 11.45 -18.64
C GLU A 96 -14.97 10.98 -17.42
N ASP A 97 -15.44 11.27 -16.21
CA ASP A 97 -14.78 10.85 -14.96
C ASP A 97 -14.89 9.32 -14.74
N ILE A 98 -15.87 8.64 -15.35
CA ILE A 98 -16.02 7.18 -15.29
C ILE A 98 -14.91 6.49 -16.08
N GLN A 99 -14.42 7.10 -17.17
CA GLN A 99 -13.27 6.56 -17.89
C GLN A 99 -12.00 6.62 -17.02
N ASP A 100 -11.79 7.69 -16.26
CA ASP A 100 -10.65 7.78 -15.33
C ASP A 100 -10.79 6.82 -14.13
N LEU A 101 -12.03 6.61 -13.66
CA LEU A 101 -12.37 5.65 -12.60
C LEU A 101 -12.01 4.21 -12.99
N LEU A 102 -12.27 3.83 -14.26
CA LEU A 102 -12.02 2.49 -14.79
C LEU A 102 -10.67 2.34 -15.51
N GLY A 103 -10.07 3.45 -15.93
CA GLY A 103 -8.90 3.53 -16.82
C GLY A 103 -7.55 3.58 -16.10
N GLY A 104 -7.52 3.39 -14.78
CA GLY A 104 -6.29 3.25 -14.03
C GLY A 104 -5.79 4.55 -13.36
N ALA A 105 -6.54 5.64 -13.35
CA ALA A 105 -6.14 6.88 -12.67
C ALA A 105 -7.17 7.36 -11.63
N LEU A 106 -7.87 6.41 -10.99
CA LEU A 106 -8.94 6.64 -10.01
C LEU A 106 -8.66 7.80 -9.06
N PHE A 107 -7.46 7.85 -8.48
CA PHE A 107 -7.10 8.83 -7.47
C PHE A 107 -7.06 10.28 -8.00
N LYS A 108 -6.82 10.51 -9.29
CA LYS A 108 -6.91 11.86 -9.90
C LYS A 108 -8.35 12.36 -9.92
N ALA A 109 -9.30 11.50 -10.30
CA ALA A 109 -10.73 11.81 -10.26
C ALA A 109 -11.20 12.04 -8.81
N LEU A 110 -10.73 11.21 -7.86
CA LEU A 110 -11.01 11.41 -6.43
C LEU A 110 -10.47 12.75 -5.90
N PHE A 111 -9.32 13.21 -6.39
CA PHE A 111 -8.77 14.50 -5.97
C PHE A 111 -9.62 15.68 -6.45
N LYS A 112 -10.07 15.65 -7.71
CA LYS A 112 -11.03 16.63 -8.26
C LYS A 112 -12.31 16.68 -7.42
N TRP A 113 -12.91 15.53 -7.13
CA TRP A 113 -14.15 15.50 -6.34
C TRP A 113 -13.96 15.90 -4.88
N MET A 114 -12.79 15.68 -4.29
CA MET A 114 -12.47 16.24 -2.97
C MET A 114 -12.52 17.78 -3.00
N GLN A 115 -11.97 18.41 -4.04
CA GLN A 115 -11.99 19.86 -4.18
C GLN A 115 -13.42 20.40 -4.39
N GLU A 116 -14.25 19.69 -5.16
CA GLU A 116 -15.62 20.12 -5.48
C GLU A 116 -16.63 19.81 -4.36
N SER A 117 -16.53 18.65 -3.73
CA SER A 117 -17.53 18.11 -2.79
C SER A 117 -17.10 18.19 -1.32
N GLY A 118 -15.85 18.56 -1.05
CA GLY A 118 -15.26 18.59 0.28
C GLY A 118 -14.55 17.29 0.68
N PRO A 119 -14.04 17.22 1.91
CA PRO A 119 -13.12 16.15 2.32
C PRO A 119 -13.81 14.81 2.62
N VAL A 120 -15.15 14.78 2.71
CA VAL A 120 -15.94 13.54 2.85
C VAL A 120 -17.15 13.64 1.94
N TYR A 121 -17.32 12.68 1.03
CA TYR A 121 -18.41 12.68 0.05
C TYR A 121 -18.80 11.26 -0.38
N LEU A 122 -20.01 11.09 -0.92
CA LEU A 122 -20.47 9.86 -1.53
C LEU A 122 -20.16 9.86 -3.03
N LEU A 123 -19.52 8.78 -3.49
CA LEU A 123 -19.25 8.48 -4.88
C LEU A 123 -20.18 7.35 -5.36
N PRO A 124 -21.19 7.64 -6.18
CA PRO A 124 -22.04 6.61 -6.78
C PRO A 124 -21.23 5.75 -7.77
N THR A 125 -21.28 4.42 -7.63
CA THR A 125 -20.57 3.48 -8.52
C THR A 125 -21.50 2.56 -9.29
N GLY A 126 -22.80 2.73 -9.13
CA GLY A 126 -23.81 1.91 -9.77
C GLY A 126 -25.21 2.27 -9.29
N PRO A 127 -26.24 1.52 -9.72
CA PRO A 127 -27.63 1.83 -9.38
C PRO A 127 -27.97 1.58 -7.91
N ILE A 128 -27.14 0.79 -7.21
CA ILE A 128 -27.38 0.33 -5.83
C ILE A 128 -26.14 0.53 -4.94
N SER A 129 -24.97 0.80 -5.51
CA SER A 129 -23.70 0.89 -4.77
C SER A 129 -23.14 2.31 -4.76
N SER A 130 -22.49 2.66 -3.65
CA SER A 130 -21.69 3.89 -3.52
C SER A 130 -20.50 3.64 -2.61
N PHE A 131 -19.43 4.42 -2.78
CA PHE A 131 -18.35 4.53 -1.80
C PHE A 131 -18.50 5.83 -1.02
N LEU A 132 -18.33 5.76 0.30
CA LEU A 132 -18.06 6.93 1.10
C LEU A 132 -16.56 7.23 1.01
N VAL A 133 -16.20 8.27 0.26
CA VAL A 133 -14.81 8.69 0.10
C VAL A 133 -14.41 9.60 1.26
N VAL A 134 -13.29 9.28 1.91
CA VAL A 134 -12.73 10.01 3.05
C VAL A 134 -11.35 10.53 2.67
N SER A 135 -11.19 11.85 2.70
CA SER A 135 -9.94 12.58 2.43
C SER A 135 -9.56 13.50 3.60
N ASP A 136 -10.20 13.34 4.76
CA ASP A 136 -9.90 14.06 6.01
C ASP A 136 -9.02 13.21 6.94
N PRO A 137 -7.89 13.73 7.47
CA PRO A 137 -7.02 12.98 8.39
C PRO A 137 -7.72 12.46 9.64
N GLU A 138 -8.59 13.26 10.27
CA GLU A 138 -9.28 12.87 11.52
C GLU A 138 -10.31 11.76 11.28
N ALA A 139 -11.09 11.86 10.20
CA ALA A 139 -12.00 10.80 9.78
C ALA A 139 -11.24 9.53 9.38
N ALA A 140 -10.12 9.65 8.64
CA ALA A 140 -9.27 8.52 8.29
C ALA A 140 -8.72 7.81 9.54
N LYS A 141 -8.18 8.58 10.50
CA LYS A 141 -7.73 8.11 11.82
C LYS A 141 -8.82 7.35 12.56
N HIS A 142 -10.04 7.89 12.62
CA HIS A 142 -11.18 7.26 13.27
C HIS A 142 -11.53 5.91 12.64
N VAL A 143 -11.64 5.85 11.30
CA VAL A 143 -11.95 4.61 10.56
C VAL A 143 -10.84 3.58 10.75
N LEU A 144 -9.58 3.96 10.58
CA LEU A 144 -8.43 3.04 10.67
C LEU A 144 -8.25 2.49 12.10
N ARG A 145 -8.40 3.32 13.14
CA ARG A 145 -8.29 2.88 14.53
C ARG A 145 -9.45 1.99 14.98
N SER A 146 -10.59 2.07 14.32
CA SER A 146 -11.79 1.27 14.59
C SER A 146 -11.93 0.06 13.66
N SER A 147 -10.93 -0.18 12.80
CA SER A 147 -10.89 -1.32 11.88
C SER A 147 -10.38 -2.57 12.60
N ASP A 148 -11.21 -3.61 12.69
CA ASP A 148 -10.92 -4.87 13.39
C ASP A 148 -10.37 -4.67 14.81
N ASN A 149 -10.81 -3.60 15.46
CA ASN A 149 -10.45 -3.30 16.83
C ASN A 149 -11.35 -4.11 17.77
N PRO A 150 -10.81 -4.99 18.64
CA PRO A 150 -11.62 -5.79 19.55
C PRO A 150 -12.51 -4.95 20.48
N SER A 151 -12.04 -3.77 20.86
CA SER A 151 -12.77 -2.85 21.74
C SER A 151 -13.77 -1.98 20.99
N ARG A 152 -13.63 -1.85 19.66
CA ARG A 152 -14.44 -0.99 18.80
C ARG A 152 -14.54 -1.54 17.36
N PRO A 153 -15.20 -2.68 17.13
CA PRO A 153 -15.21 -3.36 15.83
C PRO A 153 -16.23 -2.73 14.87
N ILE A 154 -15.95 -1.51 14.42
CA ILE A 154 -16.87 -0.75 13.56
C ILE A 154 -16.61 -1.05 12.10
N TYR A 155 -15.35 -1.23 11.71
CA TYR A 155 -14.96 -1.41 10.32
C TYR A 155 -14.23 -2.74 10.09
N GLU A 156 -14.42 -3.32 8.91
CA GLU A 156 -13.66 -4.48 8.40
C GLU A 156 -13.08 -4.20 7.01
N LYS A 157 -12.39 -5.17 6.42
CA LYS A 157 -11.73 -5.05 5.09
C LYS A 157 -12.70 -4.96 3.91
N GLY A 158 -13.93 -5.45 4.04
CA GLY A 158 -14.96 -5.37 3.00
C GLY A 158 -14.51 -5.93 1.66
N LEU A 159 -14.74 -5.16 0.58
CA LEU A 159 -14.48 -5.56 -0.80
C LEU A 159 -13.06 -6.10 -1.05
N VAL A 160 -12.03 -5.59 -0.35
CA VAL A 160 -10.64 -6.07 -0.51
C VAL A 160 -10.50 -7.54 -0.17
N ALA A 161 -11.16 -7.99 0.89
CA ALA A 161 -11.12 -9.39 1.28
C ALA A 161 -11.84 -10.26 0.24
N GLU A 162 -12.98 -9.80 -0.30
CA GLU A 162 -13.75 -10.53 -1.31
C GLU A 162 -12.99 -10.73 -2.63
N VAL A 163 -12.34 -9.68 -3.14
CA VAL A 163 -11.66 -9.74 -4.44
C VAL A 163 -10.36 -10.53 -4.40
N ALA A 164 -9.68 -10.57 -3.24
CA ALA A 164 -8.38 -11.22 -3.09
C ALA A 164 -8.44 -12.63 -2.48
N GLN A 165 -9.63 -13.09 -2.04
CA GLN A 165 -9.82 -14.41 -1.42
C GLN A 165 -9.36 -15.57 -2.31
N PHE A 166 -9.51 -15.46 -3.64
CA PHE A 166 -9.10 -16.53 -4.55
C PHE A 166 -7.59 -16.80 -4.51
N LEU A 167 -6.79 -15.77 -4.24
CA LEU A 167 -5.33 -15.85 -4.14
C LEU A 167 -4.91 -16.19 -2.70
N PHE A 168 -5.35 -15.39 -1.72
CA PHE A 168 -4.88 -15.48 -0.34
C PHE A 168 -5.63 -16.47 0.55
N GLY A 169 -6.75 -17.03 0.11
CA GLY A 169 -7.59 -17.89 0.95
C GLY A 169 -7.99 -17.17 2.24
N GLU A 170 -7.52 -17.68 3.38
CA GLU A 170 -7.76 -17.08 4.71
C GLU A 170 -6.50 -16.42 5.31
N GLY A 171 -5.56 -16.00 4.47
CA GLY A 171 -4.33 -15.34 4.91
C GLY A 171 -4.61 -14.07 5.72
N PHE A 172 -3.80 -13.83 6.76
CA PHE A 172 -4.06 -12.77 7.73
C PHE A 172 -4.12 -11.35 7.14
N ALA A 173 -3.57 -11.09 5.95
CA ALA A 173 -3.69 -9.79 5.29
C ALA A 173 -5.14 -9.42 4.93
N ILE A 174 -6.01 -10.42 4.72
CA ILE A 174 -7.42 -10.24 4.34
C ILE A 174 -8.41 -10.84 5.34
N ALA A 175 -8.01 -11.82 6.16
CA ALA A 175 -8.87 -12.42 7.16
C ALA A 175 -9.44 -11.38 8.14
N GLY A 176 -10.65 -11.59 8.63
CA GLY A 176 -11.37 -10.74 9.59
C GLY A 176 -11.30 -11.27 11.03
N GLY A 177 -11.65 -10.42 12.01
CA GLY A 177 -11.98 -10.87 13.36
C GLY A 177 -10.90 -11.70 14.06
N ASP A 178 -11.31 -12.77 14.75
CA ASP A 178 -10.45 -13.54 15.66
C ASP A 178 -9.32 -14.29 14.96
N GLN A 179 -9.61 -14.85 13.79
CA GLN A 179 -8.61 -15.53 12.97
C GLN A 179 -7.45 -14.59 12.65
N TRP A 180 -7.74 -13.39 12.17
CA TRP A 180 -6.72 -12.39 11.93
C TRP A 180 -5.91 -12.05 13.18
N ARG A 181 -6.58 -11.86 14.33
CA ARG A 181 -5.89 -11.51 15.59
C ARG A 181 -4.89 -12.58 16.01
N VAL A 182 -5.29 -13.84 15.90
CA VAL A 182 -4.42 -15.00 16.21
C VAL A 182 -3.25 -15.04 15.24
N ARG A 183 -3.50 -15.04 13.93
CA ARG A 183 -2.45 -15.15 12.91
C ARG A 183 -1.49 -13.96 12.91
N ARG A 184 -1.99 -12.73 13.08
CA ARG A 184 -1.14 -11.53 13.18
C ARG A 184 -0.24 -11.57 14.42
N ARG A 185 -0.74 -12.06 15.56
CA ARG A 185 0.06 -12.22 16.78
C ARG A 185 1.16 -13.26 16.60
N ALA A 186 0.92 -14.31 15.82
CA ALA A 186 1.90 -15.33 15.48
C ALA A 186 3.00 -14.80 14.54
N VAL A 187 2.62 -14.03 13.51
CA VAL A 187 3.54 -13.53 12.47
C VAL A 187 4.37 -12.34 12.95
N GLY A 188 3.79 -11.43 13.74
CA GLY A 188 4.46 -10.20 14.20
C GLY A 188 5.84 -10.42 14.82
N PRO A 189 6.01 -11.36 15.77
CA PRO A 189 7.30 -11.67 16.39
C PRO A 189 8.38 -12.16 15.42
N ALA A 190 8.05 -12.66 14.23
CA ALA A 190 9.02 -13.11 13.25
C ALA A 190 9.83 -11.97 12.63
N LEU A 191 9.31 -10.73 12.67
CA LEU A 191 9.94 -9.53 12.09
C LEU A 191 10.69 -8.71 13.15
N HIS A 192 11.31 -9.39 14.12
CA HIS A 192 12.04 -8.75 15.21
C HIS A 192 13.36 -8.11 14.75
N ARG A 193 13.95 -7.24 15.58
CA ARG A 193 15.15 -6.45 15.23
C ARG A 193 16.32 -7.30 14.71
N ALA A 194 16.64 -8.40 15.39
CA ALA A 194 17.76 -9.26 14.97
C ALA A 194 17.48 -9.93 13.60
N TYR A 195 16.24 -10.27 13.29
CA TYR A 195 15.87 -10.77 11.97
C TYR A 195 16.13 -9.70 10.90
N LEU A 196 15.71 -8.45 11.15
CA LEU A 196 15.95 -7.33 10.23
C LEU A 196 17.44 -7.06 9.99
N GLU A 197 18.27 -7.18 11.03
CA GLU A 197 19.73 -7.06 10.91
C GLU A 197 20.31 -8.15 9.98
N VAL A 198 19.89 -9.40 10.17
CA VAL A 198 20.30 -10.50 9.29
C VAL A 198 19.79 -10.32 7.86
N MET A 199 18.55 -9.83 7.67
CA MET A 199 18.01 -9.54 6.35
C MET A 199 18.78 -8.44 5.64
N LEU A 200 19.14 -7.36 6.34
CA LEU A 200 19.94 -6.27 5.77
C LEU A 200 21.28 -6.77 5.23
N ASP A 201 22.00 -7.54 6.06
CA ASP A 201 23.35 -8.01 5.74
C ASP A 201 23.36 -9.15 4.71
N ARG A 202 22.44 -10.11 4.83
CA ARG A 202 22.46 -11.34 4.02
C ARG A 202 21.53 -11.32 2.81
N VAL A 203 20.53 -10.43 2.79
CA VAL A 203 19.50 -10.40 1.73
C VAL A 203 19.46 -9.04 1.03
N PHE A 204 19.20 -7.93 1.73
CA PHE A 204 18.95 -6.63 1.10
C PHE A 204 20.19 -6.10 0.40
N GLY A 205 21.31 -5.99 1.11
CA GLY A 205 22.58 -5.53 0.54
C GLY A 205 23.04 -6.41 -0.64
N PRO A 206 23.17 -7.74 -0.47
CA PRO A 206 23.58 -8.63 -1.54
C PRO A 206 22.67 -8.61 -2.78
N THR A 207 21.34 -8.57 -2.59
CA THR A 207 20.40 -8.53 -3.72
C THR A 207 20.41 -7.17 -4.43
N ALA A 208 20.58 -6.07 -3.68
CA ALA A 208 20.82 -4.76 -4.26
C ALA A 208 22.14 -4.70 -5.06
N LEU A 209 23.20 -5.36 -4.59
CA LEU A 209 24.46 -5.51 -5.32
C LEU A 209 24.29 -6.36 -6.58
N HIS A 210 23.42 -7.38 -6.54
CA HIS A 210 23.09 -8.17 -7.72
C HIS A 210 22.41 -7.31 -8.80
N LEU A 211 21.42 -6.48 -8.42
CA LEU A 211 20.84 -5.48 -9.32
C LEU A 211 21.91 -4.50 -9.83
N ALA A 212 22.80 -4.01 -8.97
CA ALA A 212 23.89 -3.14 -9.37
C ALA A 212 24.82 -3.79 -10.41
N GLY A 213 25.05 -5.11 -10.33
CA GLY A 213 25.81 -5.86 -11.33
C GLY A 213 25.10 -5.95 -12.69
N LYS A 214 23.76 -6.01 -12.71
CA LYS A 214 22.97 -5.90 -13.93
C LYS A 214 23.09 -4.49 -14.54
N LEU A 215 23.01 -3.46 -13.70
CA LEU A 215 23.13 -2.06 -14.14
C LEU A 215 24.54 -1.70 -14.65
N ASP A 216 25.60 -2.32 -14.13
CA ASP A 216 26.95 -2.14 -14.68
C ASP A 216 27.02 -2.49 -16.17
N ARG A 217 26.44 -3.64 -16.55
CA ARG A 217 26.46 -4.10 -17.95
C ARG A 217 25.71 -3.14 -18.87
N VAL A 218 24.63 -2.54 -18.36
CA VAL A 218 23.85 -1.51 -19.07
C VAL A 218 24.63 -0.21 -19.17
N ALA A 219 25.34 0.18 -18.12
CA ALA A 219 26.19 1.36 -18.13
C ALA A 219 27.37 1.21 -19.13
N ASP A 220 27.87 -0.02 -19.36
CA ASP A 220 28.87 -0.30 -20.40
C ASP A 220 28.29 -0.17 -21.82
N SER A 221 27.08 -0.66 -22.04
CA SER A 221 26.44 -0.61 -23.36
C SER A 221 25.85 0.75 -23.70
N GLY A 222 25.55 1.58 -22.69
CA GLY A 222 24.84 2.85 -22.84
C GLY A 222 23.35 2.67 -23.18
N GLU A 223 22.82 1.46 -23.00
CA GLU A 223 21.42 1.15 -23.27
C GLU A 223 20.47 1.79 -22.25
N GLN A 224 19.22 1.98 -22.65
CA GLN A 224 18.15 2.41 -21.75
C GLN A 224 17.63 1.19 -20.99
N ILE A 225 17.34 1.36 -19.70
CA ILE A 225 16.77 0.31 -18.87
C ILE A 225 15.50 0.78 -18.17
N ASP A 226 14.51 -0.09 -18.11
CA ASP A 226 13.30 0.12 -17.31
C ASP A 226 13.60 -0.20 -15.84
N MET A 227 13.70 0.84 -15.03
CA MET A 227 13.96 0.73 -13.61
C MET A 227 12.76 0.23 -12.81
N GLU A 228 11.52 0.42 -13.30
CA GLU A 228 10.32 -0.12 -12.63
C GLU A 228 10.35 -1.65 -12.64
N ALA A 229 10.63 -2.25 -13.80
CA ALA A 229 10.80 -3.69 -13.92
C ALA A 229 11.96 -4.22 -13.06
N CYS A 230 13.07 -3.49 -12.99
CA CYS A 230 14.22 -3.87 -12.16
C CYS A 230 13.89 -3.83 -10.66
N PHE A 231 13.14 -2.82 -10.22
CA PHE A 231 12.71 -2.71 -8.82
C PHE A 231 11.65 -3.75 -8.44
N SER A 232 10.75 -4.10 -9.34
CA SER A 232 9.85 -5.22 -9.10
C SER A 232 10.62 -6.56 -8.99
N GLN A 233 11.64 -6.78 -9.83
CA GLN A 233 12.49 -7.99 -9.74
C GLN A 233 13.29 -8.06 -8.43
N VAL A 234 14.02 -6.99 -8.07
CA VAL A 234 14.87 -7.01 -6.86
C VAL A 234 14.04 -7.22 -5.59
N THR A 235 12.84 -6.63 -5.53
CA THR A 235 11.96 -6.76 -4.36
C THR A 235 11.29 -8.13 -4.30
N LEU A 236 11.00 -8.77 -5.45
CA LEU A 236 10.55 -10.17 -5.50
C LEU A 236 11.61 -11.12 -4.94
N ASP A 237 12.86 -10.94 -5.36
CA ASP A 237 13.98 -11.76 -4.92
C ASP A 237 14.24 -11.58 -3.42
N ILE A 238 14.15 -10.35 -2.92
CA ILE A 238 14.29 -10.04 -1.49
C ILE A 238 13.17 -10.70 -0.69
N ILE A 239 11.90 -10.47 -1.03
CA ILE A 239 10.79 -11.04 -0.24
C ILE A 239 10.76 -12.57 -0.31
N GLY A 240 11.15 -13.17 -1.43
CA GLY A 240 11.29 -14.62 -1.59
C GLY A 240 12.29 -15.22 -0.62
N LYS A 241 13.49 -14.62 -0.54
CA LYS A 241 14.53 -15.03 0.39
C LYS A 241 14.13 -14.78 1.85
N SER A 242 13.57 -13.61 2.14
CA SER A 242 13.20 -13.20 3.49
C SER A 242 12.04 -14.02 4.08
N VAL A 243 11.04 -14.39 3.28
CA VAL A 243 9.86 -15.12 3.76
C VAL A 243 10.04 -16.63 3.67
N PHE A 244 10.71 -17.14 2.63
CA PHE A 244 10.77 -18.57 2.34
C PHE A 244 12.18 -19.17 2.27
N ASN A 245 13.23 -18.35 2.36
CA ASN A 245 14.59 -18.74 1.98
C ASN A 245 14.67 -19.32 0.56
N TYR A 246 13.84 -18.76 -0.35
CA TYR A 246 13.73 -19.19 -1.73
C TYR A 246 14.27 -18.13 -2.68
N ASP A 247 15.16 -18.51 -3.59
CA ASP A 247 15.70 -17.63 -4.61
C ASP A 247 14.85 -17.71 -5.88
N PHE A 248 14.11 -16.64 -6.19
CA PHE A 248 13.40 -16.52 -7.46
C PHE A 248 14.35 -16.24 -8.63
N ASP A 249 15.51 -15.62 -8.36
CA ASP A 249 16.48 -15.13 -9.33
C ASP A 249 15.83 -14.37 -10.51
N SER A 250 14.83 -13.54 -10.19
CA SER A 250 14.02 -12.81 -11.18
C SER A 250 14.79 -11.70 -11.88
N LEU A 251 15.90 -11.23 -11.28
CA LEU A 251 16.83 -10.31 -11.91
C LEU A 251 17.55 -10.91 -13.14
N THR A 252 17.73 -12.23 -13.14
CA THR A 252 18.46 -12.98 -14.19
C THR A 252 17.52 -13.73 -15.13
N THR A 253 16.51 -14.42 -14.58
CA THR A 253 15.72 -15.41 -15.32
C THR A 253 14.22 -15.19 -15.14
N ASN A 254 13.46 -15.33 -16.24
CA ASN A 254 12.01 -15.42 -16.15
C ASN A 254 11.59 -16.86 -15.80
N SER A 255 10.84 -17.04 -14.71
CA SER A 255 10.30 -18.35 -14.31
C SER A 255 8.77 -18.40 -14.47
N PRO A 256 8.19 -19.59 -14.70
CA PRO A 256 6.73 -19.77 -14.73
C PRO A 256 6.05 -19.32 -13.44
N LEU A 257 6.71 -19.47 -12.29
CA LEU A 257 6.20 -19.05 -11.01
C LEU A 257 6.09 -17.52 -10.92
N ILE A 258 7.10 -16.79 -11.40
CA ILE A 258 7.08 -15.32 -11.47
C ILE A 258 5.86 -14.86 -12.31
N GLN A 259 5.66 -15.45 -13.49
CA GLN A 259 4.51 -15.14 -14.35
C GLN A 259 3.16 -15.45 -13.71
N ALA A 260 3.09 -16.52 -12.92
CA ALA A 260 1.89 -16.88 -12.16
C ALA A 260 1.58 -15.85 -11.06
N VAL A 261 2.60 -15.34 -10.35
CA VAL A 261 2.44 -14.26 -9.36
C VAL A 261 1.85 -13.02 -10.03
N TYR A 262 2.46 -12.51 -11.10
CA TYR A 262 1.94 -11.35 -11.83
C TYR A 262 0.52 -11.56 -12.38
N THR A 263 0.23 -12.75 -12.92
CA THR A 263 -1.13 -13.09 -13.41
C THR A 263 -2.16 -13.00 -12.29
N SER A 264 -1.82 -13.47 -11.08
CA SER A 264 -2.73 -13.46 -9.93
C SER A 264 -2.91 -12.05 -9.34
N LEU A 265 -1.85 -11.24 -9.33
CA LEU A 265 -1.93 -9.83 -8.93
C LEU A 265 -2.85 -9.05 -9.87
N LYS A 266 -2.66 -9.21 -11.19
CA LYS A 266 -3.46 -8.51 -12.20
C LYS A 266 -4.94 -8.89 -12.14
N GLU A 267 -5.26 -10.15 -11.84
CA GLU A 267 -6.64 -10.55 -11.64
C GLU A 267 -7.27 -9.87 -10.43
N THR A 268 -6.54 -9.71 -9.32
CA THR A 268 -7.06 -9.04 -8.11
C THR A 268 -7.47 -7.60 -8.42
N GLU A 269 -6.66 -6.88 -9.18
CA GLU A 269 -6.98 -5.53 -9.67
C GLU A 269 -8.22 -5.54 -10.57
N THR A 270 -8.26 -6.46 -11.53
CA THR A 270 -9.35 -6.54 -12.50
C THR A 270 -10.68 -6.83 -11.82
N ARG A 271 -10.69 -7.71 -10.80
CA ARG A 271 -11.89 -8.02 -10.00
C ARG A 271 -12.40 -6.83 -9.21
N ALA A 272 -11.53 -5.91 -8.80
CA ALA A 272 -11.93 -4.68 -8.12
C ALA A 272 -12.66 -3.69 -9.04
N THR A 273 -12.44 -3.79 -10.36
CA THR A 273 -13.04 -2.93 -11.38
C THR A 273 -14.13 -3.60 -12.22
N ASP A 274 -14.34 -4.91 -12.08
CA ASP A 274 -15.38 -5.64 -12.82
C ASP A 274 -16.79 -5.12 -12.44
N LEU A 275 -17.57 -4.67 -13.42
CA LEU A 275 -18.94 -4.15 -13.21
C LEU A 275 -19.89 -5.17 -12.57
N LEU A 276 -19.68 -6.46 -12.88
CA LEU A 276 -20.43 -7.57 -12.32
C LEU A 276 -19.45 -8.60 -11.78
N PRO A 277 -19.63 -9.09 -10.53
CA PRO A 277 -18.72 -10.06 -9.92
C PRO A 277 -19.00 -11.49 -10.45
N TYR A 278 -18.90 -11.69 -11.76
CA TYR A 278 -19.20 -12.96 -12.43
C TYR A 278 -18.27 -14.10 -11.97
N TRP A 279 -17.08 -13.75 -11.46
CA TRP A 279 -16.12 -14.65 -10.82
C TRP A 279 -16.63 -15.29 -9.52
N LYS A 280 -17.76 -14.83 -8.97
CA LYS A 280 -18.47 -15.52 -7.87
C LYS A 280 -19.29 -16.72 -8.35
N ILE A 281 -19.50 -16.88 -9.67
CA ILE A 281 -20.29 -17.97 -10.25
C ILE A 281 -19.34 -19.08 -10.72
N PRO A 282 -19.29 -20.25 -10.06
CA PRO A 282 -18.28 -21.28 -10.35
C PRO A 282 -18.28 -21.78 -11.80
N LEU A 283 -19.45 -21.89 -12.42
CA LEU A 283 -19.58 -22.32 -13.82
C LEU A 283 -18.92 -21.33 -14.79
N LEU A 284 -19.04 -20.02 -14.54
CA LEU A 284 -18.41 -19.00 -15.38
C LEU A 284 -16.88 -19.04 -15.24
N CYS A 285 -16.37 -19.34 -14.05
CA CYS A 285 -14.92 -19.49 -13.85
C CYS A 285 -14.32 -20.64 -14.66
N GLN A 286 -15.09 -21.69 -14.95
CA GLN A 286 -14.65 -22.81 -15.79
C GLN A 286 -14.75 -22.51 -17.29
N LEU A 287 -15.65 -21.61 -17.71
CA LEU A 287 -15.88 -21.30 -19.12
C LEU A 287 -15.03 -20.11 -19.62
N VAL A 288 -14.77 -19.12 -18.76
CA VAL A 288 -14.06 -17.90 -19.13
C VAL A 288 -12.54 -18.14 -19.15
N PRO A 289 -11.84 -17.94 -20.29
CA PRO A 289 -10.40 -18.20 -20.40
C PRO A 289 -9.55 -17.44 -19.37
N ARG A 290 -9.93 -16.19 -19.05
CA ARG A 290 -9.28 -15.36 -18.01
C ARG A 290 -9.26 -16.10 -16.66
N GLN A 291 -10.40 -16.64 -16.23
CA GLN A 291 -10.53 -17.30 -14.93
C GLN A 291 -9.79 -18.66 -14.89
N ARG A 292 -9.76 -19.40 -16.00
CA ARG A 292 -8.97 -20.63 -16.12
C ARG A 292 -7.47 -20.36 -15.98
N LYS A 293 -6.95 -19.36 -16.71
CA LYS A 293 -5.54 -18.96 -16.63
C LYS A 293 -5.15 -18.56 -15.20
N VAL A 294 -6.03 -17.84 -14.50
CA VAL A 294 -5.83 -17.46 -13.10
C VAL A 294 -5.83 -18.70 -12.19
N ALA A 295 -6.76 -19.64 -12.39
CA ALA A 295 -6.80 -20.85 -11.58
C ALA A 295 -5.51 -21.68 -11.70
N GLU A 296 -4.97 -21.82 -12.92
CA GLU A 296 -3.69 -22.47 -13.19
C GLU A 296 -2.51 -21.74 -12.51
N ALA A 297 -2.49 -20.40 -12.60
CA ALA A 297 -1.47 -19.59 -11.95
C ALA A 297 -1.50 -19.73 -10.41
N VAL A 298 -2.69 -19.61 -9.81
CA VAL A 298 -2.88 -19.76 -8.36
C VAL A 298 -2.53 -21.17 -7.90
N GLN A 299 -2.83 -22.19 -8.70
CA GLN A 299 -2.45 -23.57 -8.38
C GLN A 299 -0.93 -23.73 -8.36
N LEU A 300 -0.22 -23.24 -9.37
CA LEU A 300 1.26 -23.28 -9.39
C LEU A 300 1.89 -22.60 -8.17
N ILE A 301 1.36 -21.42 -7.79
CA ILE A 301 1.80 -20.69 -6.60
C ILE A 301 1.57 -21.53 -5.33
N ARG A 302 0.39 -22.13 -5.19
CA ARG A 302 0.03 -22.94 -4.02
C ARG A 302 0.87 -24.20 -3.92
N ASP A 303 1.11 -24.88 -5.03
CA ASP A 303 1.91 -26.11 -5.08
C ASP A 303 3.36 -25.80 -4.69
N THR A 304 3.96 -24.76 -5.28
CA THR A 304 5.32 -24.32 -4.94
C THR A 304 5.45 -23.96 -3.46
N THR A 305 4.48 -23.20 -2.92
CA THR A 305 4.50 -22.79 -1.51
C THR A 305 4.33 -23.99 -0.58
N THR A 306 3.48 -24.95 -0.96
CA THR A 306 3.29 -26.19 -0.19
C THR A 306 4.56 -27.03 -0.15
N ASP A 307 5.29 -27.11 -1.26
CA ASP A 307 6.58 -27.81 -1.32
C ASP A 307 7.64 -27.15 -0.43
N LEU A 308 7.72 -25.82 -0.41
CA LEU A 308 8.62 -25.08 0.48
C LEU A 308 8.29 -25.33 1.96
N ILE A 309 7.00 -25.29 2.31
CA ILE A 309 6.54 -25.61 3.67
C ILE A 309 6.93 -27.03 4.06
N ASN A 310 6.71 -28.01 3.18
CA ASN A 310 7.02 -29.41 3.46
C ASN A 310 8.52 -29.65 3.66
N LYS A 311 9.37 -29.01 2.83
CA LYS A 311 10.83 -29.08 2.97
C LYS A 311 11.29 -28.46 4.29
N CYS A 312 10.79 -27.27 4.63
CA CYS A 312 11.15 -26.61 5.89
C CYS A 312 10.68 -27.40 7.12
N LYS A 313 9.48 -28.00 7.08
CA LYS A 313 8.99 -28.89 8.16
C LYS A 313 9.93 -30.08 8.37
N ALA A 314 10.32 -30.76 7.29
CA ALA A 314 11.25 -31.88 7.36
C ALA A 314 12.61 -31.48 7.97
N MET A 315 13.12 -30.28 7.66
CA MET A 315 14.35 -29.76 8.27
C MET A 315 14.19 -29.49 9.77
N VAL A 316 13.10 -28.85 10.18
CA VAL A 316 12.80 -28.58 11.61
C VAL A 316 12.62 -29.86 12.40
N ASP A 317 11.97 -30.88 11.82
CA ASP A 317 11.76 -32.17 12.47
C ASP A 317 13.07 -32.97 12.61
N ALA A 318 14.00 -32.83 11.66
CA ALA A 318 15.31 -33.46 11.70
C ALA A 318 16.28 -32.78 12.69
N GLU A 319 16.12 -31.48 12.93
CA GLU A 319 16.87 -30.73 13.94
C GLU A 319 16.23 -30.95 15.32
N GLU A 320 16.72 -31.95 16.08
CA GLU A 320 16.22 -32.26 17.43
C GLU A 320 16.13 -31.00 18.32
N GLN A 321 14.91 -30.71 18.81
CA GLN A 321 14.55 -29.72 19.84
C GLN A 321 15.51 -28.51 19.99
N ALA A 322 15.65 -27.69 18.94
CA ALA A 322 16.12 -26.33 19.16
C ALA A 322 15.14 -25.63 20.13
N SER A 323 15.64 -25.13 21.26
CA SER A 323 14.81 -24.38 22.20
C SER A 323 14.36 -23.09 21.52
N PHE A 324 13.09 -23.04 21.10
CA PHE A 324 12.51 -21.82 20.56
C PHE A 324 12.43 -20.77 21.67
N GLN A 325 13.02 -19.61 21.44
CA GLN A 325 13.02 -18.47 22.34
C GLN A 325 12.64 -17.21 21.58
N GLU A 326 12.27 -16.17 22.31
CA GLU A 326 11.98 -14.87 21.71
C GLU A 326 13.24 -14.34 20.99
N GLY A 327 13.10 -13.98 19.72
CA GLY A 327 14.21 -13.58 18.86
C GLY A 327 14.96 -14.75 18.19
N TYR A 328 14.38 -15.95 18.15
CA TYR A 328 14.94 -17.11 17.42
C TYR A 328 15.23 -16.79 15.95
N ILE A 329 16.45 -17.10 15.50
CA ILE A 329 16.84 -17.10 14.09
C ILE A 329 17.65 -18.37 13.85
N ASN A 330 17.38 -19.08 12.75
CA ASN A 330 18.24 -20.16 12.31
C ASN A 330 19.32 -19.59 11.38
N ASP A 331 20.59 -19.94 11.64
CA ASP A 331 21.71 -19.41 10.86
C ASP A 331 21.70 -19.85 9.39
N SER A 332 21.23 -21.05 9.10
CA SER A 332 21.17 -21.62 7.73
C SER A 332 19.91 -21.20 6.99
N ASP A 333 18.83 -20.95 7.71
CA ASP A 333 17.52 -20.56 7.17
C ASP A 333 16.90 -19.43 8.01
N PRO A 334 17.33 -18.17 7.82
CA PRO A 334 16.82 -17.05 8.58
C PRO A 334 15.45 -16.56 8.08
N SER A 335 14.59 -17.43 7.54
CA SER A 335 13.29 -17.03 6.97
C SER A 335 12.15 -16.94 7.98
N VAL A 336 11.11 -16.18 7.62
CA VAL A 336 9.84 -16.15 8.38
C VAL A 336 9.19 -17.52 8.44
N LEU A 337 9.20 -18.28 7.33
CA LEU A 337 8.71 -19.66 7.28
C LEU A 337 9.38 -20.53 8.36
N ARG A 338 10.72 -20.45 8.46
CA ARG A 338 11.48 -21.20 9.45
C ARG A 338 11.12 -20.81 10.88
N PHE A 339 11.00 -19.51 11.15
CA PHE A 339 10.55 -18.99 12.45
C PHE A 339 9.17 -19.56 12.83
N LEU A 340 8.20 -19.47 11.92
CA LEU A 340 6.82 -19.90 12.17
C LEU A 340 6.72 -21.40 12.41
N ILE A 341 7.46 -22.24 11.68
CA ILE A 341 7.47 -23.68 11.91
C ILE A 341 8.18 -24.01 13.24
N ALA A 342 9.31 -23.35 13.53
CA ALA A 342 10.06 -23.56 14.78
C ALA A 342 9.28 -23.12 16.03
N SER A 343 8.35 -22.16 15.91
CA SER A 343 7.45 -21.75 16.99
C SER A 343 6.50 -22.87 17.45
N ARG A 344 6.27 -23.88 16.61
CA ARG A 344 5.37 -25.03 16.86
C ARG A 344 3.94 -24.63 17.25
N GLU A 345 3.49 -23.45 16.85
CA GLU A 345 2.07 -23.10 16.99
C GLU A 345 1.20 -24.02 16.14
N GLU A 346 0.05 -24.44 16.69
CA GLU A 346 -0.91 -25.26 15.95
C GLU A 346 -1.54 -24.46 14.80
N VAL A 347 -1.02 -24.65 13.59
CA VAL A 347 -1.52 -24.06 12.35
C VAL A 347 -1.59 -25.11 11.25
N SER A 348 -2.69 -25.13 10.50
CA SER A 348 -2.80 -26.01 9.33
C SER A 348 -1.81 -25.59 8.24
N SER A 349 -1.31 -26.55 7.45
CA SER A 349 -0.43 -26.22 6.31
C SER A 349 -1.09 -25.27 5.31
N VAL A 350 -2.43 -25.34 5.18
CA VAL A 350 -3.23 -24.45 4.33
C VAL A 350 -3.19 -23.01 4.85
N GLN A 351 -3.44 -22.82 6.14
CA GLN A 351 -3.40 -21.48 6.74
C GLN A 351 -1.99 -20.88 6.70
N LEU A 352 -0.95 -21.68 6.98
CA LEU A 352 0.44 -21.22 6.90
C LEU A 352 0.81 -20.79 5.47
N ARG A 353 0.41 -21.57 4.46
CA ARG A 353 0.57 -21.21 3.04
C ARG A 353 -0.10 -19.87 2.73
N ASP A 354 -1.35 -19.72 3.15
CA ASP A 354 -2.15 -18.53 2.90
C ASP A 354 -1.56 -17.28 3.58
N ASP A 355 -1.04 -17.41 4.80
CA ASP A 355 -0.34 -16.33 5.50
C ASP A 355 0.93 -15.91 4.75
N LEU A 356 1.77 -16.86 4.36
CA LEU A 356 3.04 -16.58 3.69
C LEU A 356 2.82 -15.99 2.28
N LEU A 357 1.83 -16.48 1.54
CA LEU A 357 1.43 -15.89 0.26
C LEU A 357 0.94 -14.46 0.41
N SER A 358 0.21 -14.18 1.49
CA SER A 358 -0.23 -12.82 1.77
C SER A 358 0.95 -11.87 2.07
N MET A 359 2.03 -12.38 2.70
CA MET A 359 3.26 -11.61 2.91
C MET A 359 4.04 -11.39 1.61
N LEU A 360 4.16 -12.43 0.77
CA LEU A 360 4.83 -12.36 -0.52
C LEU A 360 4.27 -11.22 -1.37
N VAL A 361 2.95 -11.16 -1.52
CA VAL A 361 2.31 -10.11 -2.30
C VAL A 361 2.39 -8.76 -1.62
N ALA A 362 2.22 -8.69 -0.29
CA ALA A 362 2.22 -7.42 0.42
C ALA A 362 3.60 -6.73 0.42
N GLY A 363 4.69 -7.48 0.37
CA GLY A 363 6.07 -6.96 0.42
C GLY A 363 6.78 -6.83 -0.93
N HIS A 364 6.16 -7.26 -2.04
CA HIS A 364 6.77 -7.25 -3.37
C HIS A 364 6.54 -5.91 -4.09
N GLU A 365 5.41 -5.75 -4.79
CA GLU A 365 5.13 -4.59 -5.65
C GLU A 365 5.08 -3.25 -4.89
N THR A 366 4.76 -3.26 -3.60
CA THR A 366 4.70 -2.05 -2.75
C THR A 366 6.06 -1.39 -2.60
N THR A 367 7.09 -2.17 -2.23
CA THR A 367 8.46 -1.66 -2.12
C THR A 367 9.04 -1.32 -3.49
N GLY A 368 8.75 -2.13 -4.51
CA GLY A 368 9.23 -1.89 -5.88
C GLY A 368 8.73 -0.56 -6.45
N SER A 369 7.46 -0.24 -6.21
CA SER A 369 6.86 1.01 -6.64
C SER A 369 7.37 2.21 -5.84
N ALA A 370 7.55 2.06 -4.51
CA ALA A 370 8.15 3.12 -3.70
C ALA A 370 9.57 3.47 -4.16
N LEU A 371 10.39 2.46 -4.51
CA LEU A 371 11.72 2.65 -5.10
C LEU A 371 11.65 3.35 -6.46
N THR A 372 10.74 2.91 -7.33
CA THR A 372 10.51 3.48 -8.67
C THR A 372 10.23 4.98 -8.59
N TRP A 373 9.22 5.37 -7.80
CA TRP A 373 8.86 6.78 -7.66
C TRP A 373 9.92 7.60 -6.92
N THR A 374 10.66 7.00 -5.98
CA THR A 374 11.77 7.69 -5.31
C THR A 374 12.87 8.03 -6.31
N LEU A 375 13.25 7.08 -7.17
CA LEU A 375 14.28 7.32 -8.18
C LEU A 375 13.82 8.34 -9.23
N TYR A 376 12.57 8.24 -9.68
CA TYR A 376 11.96 9.23 -10.58
C TYR A 376 11.99 10.65 -10.02
N LEU A 377 11.63 10.82 -8.74
CA LEU A 377 11.64 12.13 -8.07
C LEU A 377 13.05 12.68 -7.88
N LEU A 378 14.01 11.83 -7.51
CA LEU A 378 15.42 12.23 -7.41
C LEU A 378 15.99 12.65 -8.76
N ALA A 379 15.68 11.92 -9.84
CA ALA A 379 16.17 12.26 -11.19
C ALA A 379 15.62 13.58 -11.72
N GLN A 380 14.43 14.00 -11.27
CA GLN A 380 13.87 15.32 -11.55
C GLN A 380 14.43 16.43 -10.65
N ASN A 381 15.11 16.09 -9.56
CA ASN A 381 15.64 17.03 -8.58
C ASN A 381 17.15 16.80 -8.36
N PRO A 382 18.02 17.23 -9.30
CA PRO A 382 19.46 16.97 -9.24
C PRO A 382 20.13 17.47 -7.96
N ASP A 383 19.63 18.56 -7.36
CA ASP A 383 20.08 19.08 -6.07
C ASP A 383 19.85 18.06 -4.94
N LYS A 384 18.69 17.39 -4.96
CA LYS A 384 18.30 16.38 -3.96
C LYS A 384 18.99 15.06 -4.23
N MET A 385 19.16 14.67 -5.49
CA MET A 385 20.00 13.53 -5.88
C MET A 385 21.42 13.70 -5.35
N ALA A 386 22.07 14.84 -5.62
CA ALA A 386 23.44 15.12 -5.18
C ALA A 386 23.57 15.09 -3.65
N LYS A 387 22.59 15.62 -2.92
CA LYS A 387 22.56 15.57 -1.46
C LYS A 387 22.41 14.15 -0.91
N ALA A 388 21.57 13.31 -1.53
CA ALA A 388 21.43 11.91 -1.16
C ALA A 388 22.71 11.10 -1.46
N GLN A 389 23.31 11.32 -2.63
CA GLN A 389 24.59 10.72 -2.99
C GLN A 389 25.71 11.13 -2.03
N ALA A 390 25.78 12.41 -1.63
CA ALA A 390 26.78 12.89 -0.67
C ALA A 390 26.62 12.26 0.72
N GLU A 391 25.38 12.06 1.19
CA GLU A 391 25.13 11.32 2.44
C GLU A 391 25.59 9.87 2.33
N VAL A 392 25.23 9.18 1.24
CA VAL A 392 25.62 7.79 0.97
C VAL A 392 27.15 7.65 0.93
N ASP A 393 27.84 8.56 0.25
CA ASP A 393 29.30 8.54 0.17
C ASP A 393 29.95 8.73 1.55
N ALA A 394 29.45 9.68 2.35
CA ALA A 394 29.95 9.97 3.69
C ALA A 394 29.70 8.82 4.68
N VAL A 395 28.52 8.20 4.63
CA VAL A 395 28.13 7.13 5.57
C VAL A 395 28.82 5.81 5.23
N LEU A 396 28.79 5.40 3.96
CA LEU A 396 29.33 4.09 3.58
C LEU A 396 30.85 4.07 3.44
N GLY A 397 31.50 5.19 3.09
CA GLY A 397 32.92 5.22 2.78
C GLY A 397 33.22 4.27 1.61
N ASP A 398 34.12 3.30 1.78
CA ASP A 398 34.45 2.32 0.74
C ASP A 398 33.49 1.12 0.66
N ARG A 399 32.57 0.98 1.62
CA ARG A 399 31.67 -0.19 1.69
C ARG A 399 30.63 -0.15 0.58
N ALA A 400 30.40 -1.29 -0.05
CA ALA A 400 29.49 -1.40 -1.19
C ALA A 400 28.00 -1.43 -0.80
N ALA A 401 27.67 -1.86 0.43
CA ALA A 401 26.31 -1.96 0.96
C ALA A 401 26.25 -1.57 2.45
N PRO A 402 25.10 -1.07 2.95
CA PRO A 402 24.97 -0.60 4.32
C PRO A 402 24.76 -1.75 5.32
N THR A 403 25.33 -1.57 6.51
CA THR A 403 25.02 -2.36 7.72
C THR A 403 23.89 -1.70 8.52
N LEU A 404 23.42 -2.33 9.60
CA LEU A 404 22.38 -1.76 10.47
C LEU A 404 22.80 -0.41 11.10
N ALA A 405 24.09 -0.25 11.41
CA ALA A 405 24.60 1.01 11.94
C ALA A 405 24.55 2.13 10.89
N ASP A 406 24.84 1.80 9.63
CA ASP A 406 24.81 2.74 8.51
C ASP A 406 23.38 3.16 8.18
N TYR A 407 22.45 2.20 8.18
CA TYR A 407 21.03 2.45 8.00
C TYR A 407 20.51 3.55 8.94
N GLY A 408 20.94 3.56 10.20
CA GLY A 408 20.56 4.61 11.17
C GLY A 408 21.10 6.01 10.84
N GLN A 409 22.08 6.11 9.95
CA GLN A 409 22.71 7.38 9.54
C GLN A 409 22.28 7.86 8.13
N LEU A 410 21.66 7.00 7.32
CA LEU A 410 21.12 7.33 5.99
C LEU A 410 19.80 8.11 6.08
N LYS A 411 19.81 9.21 6.83
CA LYS A 411 18.63 9.98 7.25
C LYS A 411 17.98 10.73 6.10
N TYR A 412 18.78 11.32 5.21
CA TYR A 412 18.30 12.04 4.05
C TYR A 412 17.76 11.09 2.97
N VAL A 413 18.43 9.97 2.70
CA VAL A 413 17.91 8.90 1.82
C VAL A 413 16.57 8.38 2.36
N MET A 414 16.47 8.15 3.67
CA MET A 414 15.21 7.78 4.34
C MET A 414 14.12 8.84 4.11
N ARG A 415 14.45 10.12 4.24
CA ARG A 415 13.50 11.22 3.99
C ARG A 415 13.07 11.34 2.53
N CYS A 416 13.96 11.06 1.57
CA CYS A 416 13.60 10.98 0.16
C CYS A 416 12.57 9.86 -0.08
N LEU A 417 12.78 8.68 0.51
CA LEU A 417 11.82 7.59 0.43
C LEU A 417 10.49 7.93 1.11
N ASN A 418 10.52 8.60 2.28
CA ASN A 418 9.30 9.04 2.96
C ASN A 418 8.50 10.07 2.14
N GLU A 419 9.18 11.06 1.58
CA GLU A 419 8.52 12.08 0.76
C GLU A 419 8.01 11.49 -0.56
N SER A 420 8.71 10.52 -1.12
CA SER A 420 8.22 9.74 -2.27
C SER A 420 6.93 9.01 -1.94
N MET A 421 6.85 8.30 -0.80
CA MET A 421 5.61 7.62 -0.37
C MET A 421 4.48 8.57 0.02
N ARG A 422 4.78 9.86 0.28
CA ARG A 422 3.75 10.89 0.43
C ARG A 422 3.15 11.23 -0.94
N LEU A 423 3.99 11.52 -1.93
CA LEU A 423 3.54 11.85 -3.29
C LEU A 423 2.94 10.65 -4.04
N TYR A 424 3.42 9.45 -3.73
CA TYR A 424 3.00 8.21 -4.37
C TYR A 424 2.72 7.15 -3.29
N PRO A 425 1.55 7.20 -2.62
CA PRO A 425 1.18 6.22 -1.63
C PRO A 425 0.75 4.89 -2.26
N HIS A 426 1.18 3.78 -1.67
CA HIS A 426 0.91 2.42 -2.16
C HIS A 426 0.17 1.60 -1.09
N PRO A 427 -1.14 1.29 -1.27
CA PRO A 427 -2.05 1.75 -2.32
C PRO A 427 -2.45 3.24 -2.15
N PRO A 428 -2.96 3.90 -3.22
CA PRO A 428 -3.46 5.26 -3.14
C PRO A 428 -4.79 5.39 -2.36
N VAL A 429 -5.51 4.28 -2.20
CA VAL A 429 -6.77 4.20 -1.46
C VAL A 429 -6.80 3.02 -0.51
N LEU A 430 -7.39 3.20 0.68
CA LEU A 430 -7.63 2.13 1.66
C LEU A 430 -9.12 1.88 1.78
N LEU A 431 -9.54 0.64 1.54
CA LEU A 431 -10.96 0.26 1.61
C LEU A 431 -11.32 -0.34 2.97
N ARG A 432 -12.52 0.00 3.45
CA ARG A 432 -13.18 -0.57 4.62
C ARG A 432 -14.66 -0.76 4.37
N ARG A 433 -15.33 -1.53 5.22
CA ARG A 433 -16.79 -1.62 5.28
C ARG A 433 -17.29 -1.44 6.69
N ALA A 434 -18.33 -0.62 6.86
CA ALA A 434 -18.97 -0.41 8.15
C ALA A 434 -19.80 -1.65 8.54
N LEU A 435 -19.50 -2.26 9.69
CA LEU A 435 -20.23 -3.39 10.27
C LEU A 435 -21.49 -2.94 11.02
N VAL A 436 -21.47 -1.71 11.52
CA VAL A 436 -22.54 -1.04 12.26
C VAL A 436 -22.68 0.40 11.76
N GLU A 437 -23.79 1.05 12.08
CA GLU A 437 -23.92 2.49 11.86
C GLU A 437 -22.91 3.24 12.73
N ASP A 438 -22.26 4.26 12.16
CA ASP A 438 -21.26 5.08 12.85
C ASP A 438 -21.40 6.56 12.46
N LYS A 439 -20.74 7.43 13.23
CA LYS A 439 -20.68 8.86 12.95
C LYS A 439 -19.22 9.31 12.92
N LEU A 440 -18.77 9.80 11.76
CA LEU A 440 -17.40 10.28 11.58
C LEU A 440 -17.21 11.64 12.24
N PRO A 441 -15.95 12.00 12.58
CA PRO A 441 -15.55 13.40 12.75
C PRO A 441 -16.08 14.26 11.59
N GLY A 442 -16.56 15.47 11.90
CA GLY A 442 -17.28 16.31 10.93
C GLY A 442 -18.79 16.06 10.89
N GLY A 443 -19.28 15.03 11.59
CA GLY A 443 -20.71 14.82 11.80
C GLY A 443 -21.41 13.94 10.77
N TYR A 444 -20.66 13.38 9.80
CA TYR A 444 -21.16 12.54 8.72
C TYR A 444 -21.63 11.16 9.21
N THR A 445 -22.86 10.77 8.88
CA THR A 445 -23.40 9.44 9.18
C THR A 445 -22.91 8.39 8.17
N VAL A 446 -22.45 7.25 8.70
CA VAL A 446 -22.04 6.06 7.92
C VAL A 446 -23.01 4.92 8.20
N PRO A 447 -23.88 4.54 7.25
CA PRO A 447 -24.79 3.42 7.44
C PRO A 447 -24.04 2.09 7.56
N ARG A 448 -24.67 1.12 8.24
CA ARG A 448 -24.21 -0.27 8.24
C ARG A 448 -24.15 -0.81 6.80
N GLY A 449 -23.06 -1.49 6.47
CA GLY A 449 -22.80 -2.08 5.15
C GLY A 449 -22.17 -1.09 4.16
N GLN A 450 -22.04 0.19 4.50
CA GLN A 450 -21.41 1.18 3.63
C GLN A 450 -19.93 0.85 3.40
N ASP A 451 -19.53 0.78 2.14
CA ASP A 451 -18.12 0.72 1.76
C ASP A 451 -17.50 2.12 1.87
N VAL A 452 -16.37 2.19 2.57
CA VAL A 452 -15.62 3.42 2.87
C VAL A 452 -14.27 3.35 2.16
N MET A 453 -13.95 4.38 1.39
CA MET A 453 -12.70 4.51 0.65
C MET A 453 -11.91 5.70 1.19
N ILE A 454 -10.85 5.42 1.95
CA ILE A 454 -9.94 6.47 2.42
C ILE A 454 -8.97 6.77 1.28
N SER A 455 -9.03 7.96 0.70
CA SER A 455 -8.08 8.40 -0.33
C SER A 455 -6.82 8.93 0.35
N VAL A 456 -5.80 8.06 0.46
CA VAL A 456 -4.50 8.42 1.03
C VAL A 456 -3.82 9.43 0.11
N TYR A 457 -3.95 9.26 -1.21
CA TYR A 457 -3.48 10.22 -2.20
C TYR A 457 -4.04 11.62 -1.94
N ASN A 458 -5.35 11.75 -1.73
CA ASN A 458 -5.96 13.05 -1.44
C ASN A 458 -5.44 13.66 -0.14
N ILE A 459 -5.33 12.87 0.93
CA ILE A 459 -4.80 13.34 2.22
C ILE A 459 -3.36 13.85 2.05
N HIS A 460 -2.55 13.14 1.26
CA HIS A 460 -1.14 13.46 1.06
C HIS A 460 -0.89 14.62 0.11
N HIS A 461 -1.83 14.90 -0.80
CA HIS A 461 -1.76 16.01 -1.77
C HIS A 461 -2.61 17.22 -1.38
N SER A 462 -3.43 17.13 -0.34
CA SER A 462 -4.33 18.22 0.06
C SER A 462 -3.54 19.45 0.52
N PRO A 463 -3.72 20.62 -0.13
CA PRO A 463 -3.10 21.87 0.33
C PRO A 463 -3.59 22.30 1.72
N ALA A 464 -4.80 21.90 2.11
CA ALA A 464 -5.30 22.13 3.47
C ALA A 464 -4.53 21.34 4.54
N VAL A 465 -3.87 20.24 4.16
CA VAL A 465 -3.08 19.39 5.05
C VAL A 465 -1.59 19.72 4.98
N TRP A 466 -1.06 19.95 3.77
CA TRP A 466 0.37 20.07 3.48
C TRP A 466 0.83 21.48 3.07
N GLY A 467 -0.09 22.43 2.89
CA GLY A 467 0.21 23.77 2.40
C GLY A 467 0.30 23.86 0.88
N ASP A 468 0.59 25.04 0.36
CA ASP A 468 0.67 25.31 -1.09
C ASP A 468 1.78 24.51 -1.79
N ASP A 469 2.80 24.07 -1.04
CA ASP A 469 3.91 23.24 -1.53
C ASP A 469 3.61 21.72 -1.51
N ALA A 470 2.34 21.32 -1.40
CA ALA A 470 1.92 19.91 -1.32
C ALA A 470 2.39 19.06 -2.51
N GLU A 471 2.52 19.64 -3.70
CA GLU A 471 2.98 18.92 -4.91
C GLU A 471 4.51 18.91 -5.03
N GLU A 472 5.25 19.64 -4.19
CA GLU A 472 6.70 19.69 -4.24
C GLU A 472 7.34 18.47 -3.56
N PHE A 473 8.34 17.88 -4.21
CA PHE A 473 9.21 16.87 -3.62
C PHE A 473 10.20 17.54 -2.65
N LYS A 474 9.88 17.53 -1.35
CA LYS A 474 10.67 18.21 -0.31
C LYS A 474 10.98 17.26 0.85
N PRO A 475 12.06 16.46 0.77
CA PRO A 475 12.44 15.50 1.81
C PRO A 475 12.51 16.09 3.23
N GLU A 476 12.89 17.35 3.37
CA GLU A 476 13.04 18.05 4.65
C GLU A 476 11.71 18.51 5.27
N ARG A 477 10.55 18.32 4.62
CA ARG A 477 9.27 18.86 5.11
C ARG A 477 8.81 18.31 6.46
N PHE A 478 9.28 17.12 6.83
CA PHE A 478 8.90 16.44 8.06
C PHE A 478 9.68 16.93 9.29
N GLY A 479 10.41 18.04 9.16
CA GLY A 479 11.23 18.62 10.21
C GLY A 479 12.69 18.14 10.16
N PRO A 480 13.47 18.33 11.24
CA PRO A 480 14.88 18.00 11.28
C PRO A 480 15.17 16.53 10.94
N LEU A 481 16.30 16.27 10.28
CA LEU A 481 16.72 14.91 9.89
C LEU A 481 16.97 14.00 11.10
N ASP A 482 17.42 14.56 12.22
CA ASP A 482 17.60 13.86 13.50
C ASP A 482 16.28 13.63 14.26
N GLY A 483 15.16 14.17 13.75
CA GLY A 483 13.83 13.94 14.29
C GLY A 483 13.30 12.54 14.00
N PRO A 484 12.18 12.15 14.63
CA PRO A 484 11.56 10.85 14.39
C PRO A 484 11.18 10.68 12.91
N VAL A 485 11.33 9.47 12.39
CA VAL A 485 10.86 9.12 11.03
C VAL A 485 9.35 9.37 10.97
N PRO A 486 8.84 10.11 9.97
CA PRO A 486 7.42 10.44 9.88
C PRO A 486 6.57 9.17 9.72
N ASN A 487 5.44 9.12 10.40
CA ASN A 487 4.48 8.02 10.36
C ASN A 487 3.06 8.52 10.70
N GLU A 488 2.09 7.61 10.70
CA GLU A 488 0.68 7.94 10.93
C GLU A 488 0.40 8.49 12.33
N GLN A 489 1.20 8.13 13.33
CA GLN A 489 0.99 8.57 14.70
C GLN A 489 1.61 9.94 14.97
N ASN A 490 2.86 10.17 14.57
CA ASN A 490 3.54 11.44 14.85
C ASN A 490 3.12 12.59 13.91
N THR A 491 2.49 12.27 12.78
CA THR A 491 1.88 13.28 11.88
C THR A 491 0.38 13.43 12.10
N ASP A 492 -0.20 12.69 13.04
CA ASP A 492 -1.64 12.61 13.29
C ASP A 492 -2.46 12.31 12.02
N TYR A 493 -2.06 11.25 11.32
CA TYR A 493 -2.67 10.73 10.09
C TYR A 493 -2.64 11.69 8.88
N LYS A 494 -1.88 12.78 8.94
CA LYS A 494 -1.57 13.59 7.74
C LYS A 494 -0.69 12.83 6.75
N TYR A 495 0.18 11.96 7.26
CA TYR A 495 1.03 11.06 6.49
C TYR A 495 0.74 9.61 6.88
N ILE A 496 0.41 8.76 5.91
CA ILE A 496 -0.12 7.40 6.09
C ILE A 496 0.56 6.41 5.13
N PRO A 497 1.89 6.22 5.22
CA PRO A 497 2.62 5.34 4.29
C PRO A 497 2.30 3.86 4.48
N PHE A 498 1.93 3.46 5.71
CA PHE A 498 1.79 2.06 6.11
C PHE A 498 0.42 1.77 6.73
N SER A 499 -0.63 2.45 6.27
CA SER A 499 -1.97 2.42 6.90
C SER A 499 -1.89 2.88 8.38
N GLY A 500 -2.82 2.47 9.22
CA GLY A 500 -2.79 2.75 10.65
C GLY A 500 -3.78 1.89 11.45
N GLY A 501 -3.76 2.08 12.77
CA GLY A 501 -4.60 1.31 13.70
C GLY A 501 -4.22 -0.17 13.77
N PRO A 502 -5.13 -1.05 14.22
CA PRO A 502 -4.84 -2.48 14.39
C PRO A 502 -4.36 -3.16 13.09
N ARG A 503 -4.84 -2.68 11.94
CA ARG A 503 -4.52 -3.16 10.59
C ARG A 503 -3.33 -2.44 9.93
N LYS A 504 -2.47 -1.77 10.70
CA LYS A 504 -1.21 -1.19 10.20
C LYS A 504 -0.36 -2.27 9.51
N CYS A 505 0.43 -1.89 8.50
CA CYS A 505 1.42 -2.80 7.90
C CYS A 505 2.28 -3.45 9.00
N VAL A 506 2.55 -4.75 8.89
CA VAL A 506 3.43 -5.46 9.83
C VAL A 506 4.90 -5.40 9.40
N GLY A 507 5.16 -5.13 8.11
CA GLY A 507 6.49 -5.01 7.53
C GLY A 507 6.94 -3.56 7.29
N ASP A 508 6.43 -2.59 8.06
CA ASP A 508 6.78 -1.18 7.87
C ASP A 508 8.30 -0.92 8.05
N GLN A 509 8.89 -1.48 9.10
CA GLN A 509 10.34 -1.39 9.33
C GLN A 509 11.15 -2.18 8.29
N PHE A 510 10.64 -3.34 7.87
CA PHE A 510 11.27 -4.18 6.85
C PHE A 510 11.36 -3.41 5.52
N ALA A 511 10.24 -2.89 5.02
CA ALA A 511 10.16 -2.21 3.73
C ALA A 511 10.97 -0.90 3.70
N LEU A 512 10.99 -0.13 4.80
CA LEU A 512 11.85 1.06 4.91
C LEU A 512 13.33 0.69 4.86
N MET A 513 13.72 -0.38 5.55
CA MET A 513 15.12 -0.84 5.58
C MET A 513 15.56 -1.39 4.21
N GLU A 514 14.71 -2.19 3.57
CA GLU A 514 14.90 -2.67 2.20
C GLU A 514 15.07 -1.50 1.23
N GLY A 515 14.12 -0.56 1.22
CA GLY A 515 14.13 0.58 0.31
C GLY A 515 15.38 1.46 0.47
N VAL A 516 15.77 1.76 1.70
CA VAL A 516 16.99 2.53 1.98
C VAL A 516 18.25 1.76 1.59
N ALA A 517 18.31 0.45 1.84
CA ALA A 517 19.46 -0.36 1.46
C ALA A 517 19.66 -0.40 -0.07
N VAL A 518 18.57 -0.65 -0.82
CA VAL A 518 18.61 -0.65 -2.29
C VAL A 518 19.01 0.71 -2.82
N LEU A 519 18.37 1.80 -2.36
CA LEU A 519 18.71 3.16 -2.80
C LEU A 519 20.17 3.51 -2.48
N ALA A 520 20.67 3.18 -1.29
CA ALA A 520 22.05 3.48 -0.90
C ALA A 520 23.06 2.79 -1.84
N VAL A 521 22.85 1.51 -2.17
CA VAL A 521 23.73 0.78 -3.09
C VAL A 521 23.71 1.41 -4.49
N LEU A 522 22.52 1.75 -5.00
CA LEU A 522 22.38 2.32 -6.34
C LEU A 522 22.94 3.74 -6.44
N LEU A 523 22.59 4.62 -5.50
CA LEU A 523 23.07 6.01 -5.45
C LEU A 523 24.57 6.11 -5.21
N LYS A 524 25.17 5.13 -4.52
CA LYS A 524 26.62 5.06 -4.35
C LYS A 524 27.34 4.90 -5.69
N LYS A 525 26.77 4.12 -6.59
CA LYS A 525 27.49 3.61 -7.76
C LYS A 525 27.11 4.28 -9.07
N PHE A 526 25.88 4.79 -9.17
CA PHE A 526 25.34 5.24 -10.45
C PHE A 526 24.72 6.65 -10.39
N ASP A 527 24.86 7.35 -11.51
CA ASP A 527 24.05 8.49 -11.89
C ASP A 527 22.92 8.01 -12.80
N PHE A 528 21.73 8.58 -12.60
CA PHE A 528 20.52 8.20 -13.30
C PHE A 528 19.90 9.42 -13.98
N ASP A 529 19.75 9.36 -15.30
CA ASP A 529 19.07 10.38 -16.08
C ASP A 529 17.78 9.81 -16.68
N LEU A 530 16.68 10.59 -16.64
CA LEU A 530 15.45 10.26 -17.34
C LEU A 530 15.67 10.30 -18.86
N VAL A 531 15.09 9.34 -19.59
CA VAL A 531 15.12 9.36 -21.06
C VAL A 531 14.26 10.52 -21.58
N PRO A 532 14.84 11.46 -22.37
CA PRO A 532 14.09 12.61 -22.88
C PRO A 532 12.90 12.21 -23.77
N GLY A 533 11.82 13.00 -23.70
CA GLY A 533 10.65 12.84 -24.58
C GLY A 533 9.73 11.67 -24.24
N ARG A 534 9.97 10.94 -23.14
CA ARG A 534 9.02 9.95 -22.60
C ARG A 534 8.12 10.60 -21.56
N GLU A 535 6.82 10.42 -21.71
CA GLU A 535 5.84 10.84 -20.70
C GLU A 535 5.74 9.77 -19.61
N ILE A 536 5.93 10.17 -18.35
CA ILE A 536 5.78 9.28 -17.19
C ILE A 536 4.38 9.50 -16.61
N GLY A 537 3.40 8.75 -17.13
CA GLY A 537 2.05 8.72 -16.59
C GLY A 537 1.94 7.78 -15.39
N MET A 538 0.85 7.91 -14.65
CA MET A 538 0.51 7.00 -13.55
C MET A 538 -0.61 6.06 -13.97
N THR A 539 -0.50 4.80 -13.58
CA THR A 539 -1.59 3.82 -13.59
C THR A 539 -1.74 3.22 -12.20
N THR A 540 -2.94 2.75 -11.86
CA THR A 540 -3.28 2.29 -10.52
C THR A 540 -3.74 0.85 -10.57
N GLY A 541 -3.33 0.13 -9.54
CA GLY A 541 -3.76 -1.22 -9.24
C GLY A 541 -3.71 -1.43 -7.73
N ALA A 542 -3.02 -2.48 -7.28
CA ALA A 542 -2.65 -2.61 -5.87
C ALA A 542 -1.70 -1.49 -5.42
N THR A 543 -0.92 -0.93 -6.35
CA THR A 543 -0.02 0.20 -6.12
C THR A 543 -0.11 1.21 -7.27
N ILE A 544 0.51 2.38 -7.14
CA ILE A 544 0.72 3.32 -8.26
C ILE A 544 1.94 2.86 -9.07
N HIS A 545 1.72 2.50 -10.33
CA HIS A 545 2.74 2.12 -11.31
C HIS A 545 2.91 3.21 -12.37
N THR A 546 4.00 3.16 -13.13
CA THR A 546 4.12 4.01 -14.31
C THR A 546 3.28 3.45 -15.46
N SER A 547 2.77 4.30 -16.35
CA SER A 547 1.97 3.85 -17.49
C SER A 547 2.81 3.13 -18.57
N THR A 548 4.11 3.40 -18.63
CA THR A 548 4.97 3.02 -19.77
C THR A 548 6.38 2.55 -19.36
N GLY A 549 6.58 2.20 -18.09
CA GLY A 549 7.90 1.91 -17.51
C GLY A 549 8.69 3.19 -17.16
N LEU A 550 9.63 3.07 -16.23
CA LEU A 550 10.57 4.13 -15.85
C LEU A 550 11.90 3.92 -16.57
N TYR A 551 11.95 4.31 -17.84
CA TYR A 551 13.17 4.17 -18.64
C TYR A 551 14.20 5.25 -18.28
N MET A 552 15.41 4.80 -17.95
CA MET A 552 16.52 5.67 -17.56
C MET A 552 17.82 5.27 -18.28
N THR A 553 18.72 6.25 -18.44
CA THR A 553 20.12 5.96 -18.77
C THR A 553 20.94 5.94 -17.48
N VAL A 554 21.82 4.96 -17.35
CA VAL A 554 22.62 4.72 -16.15
C VAL A 554 24.09 4.93 -16.46
N LYS A 555 24.80 5.72 -15.65
CA LYS A 555 26.24 5.96 -15.78
C LYS A 555 26.94 5.65 -14.46
N ARG A 556 28.17 5.14 -14.51
CA ARG A 556 28.97 4.93 -13.29
C ARG A 556 29.45 6.27 -12.74
N ARG A 557 29.32 6.44 -11.43
CA ARG A 557 29.81 7.63 -10.73
C ARG A 557 31.34 7.61 -10.69
N SER A 558 31.95 8.77 -10.94
CA SER A 558 33.42 8.93 -11.00
C SER A 558 34.12 8.82 -9.64
N GLY A 559 33.39 8.62 -8.54
CA GLY A 559 33.91 8.62 -7.16
C GLY A 559 34.04 7.25 -6.51
N SER A 560 33.55 6.16 -7.12
CA SER A 560 33.62 4.82 -6.54
C SER A 560 34.86 4.07 -7.05
N GLY A 561 36.02 4.36 -6.47
CA GLY A 561 37.21 3.49 -6.54
C GLY A 561 37.87 3.34 -7.91
N SER A 562 38.62 4.36 -8.35
CA SER A 562 39.85 4.11 -9.11
C SER A 562 40.97 5.02 -8.63
N SER A 563 41.64 4.62 -7.55
CA SER A 563 43.06 4.94 -7.43
C SER A 563 43.79 4.09 -8.46
N SER A 564 43.71 4.48 -9.73
CA SER A 564 44.60 3.97 -10.75
C SER A 564 46.00 4.45 -10.38
N SER A 565 46.86 3.49 -10.01
CA SER A 565 48.30 3.65 -9.97
C SER A 565 48.80 3.90 -11.40
N GLY A 566 48.62 5.12 -11.87
CA GLY A 566 49.07 5.61 -13.16
C GLY A 566 50.43 6.29 -13.05
N GLY A 567 51.46 5.47 -13.27
CA GLY A 567 52.79 5.80 -13.79
C GLY A 567 53.33 7.24 -13.71
N ALA A 568 54.48 7.36 -13.05
CA ALA A 568 55.43 8.44 -13.28
C ALA A 568 55.66 8.67 -14.80
N GLY A 569 55.37 9.88 -15.27
CA GLY A 569 55.54 10.30 -16.66
C GLY A 569 55.86 11.79 -16.73
N LYS A 570 57.17 12.06 -16.68
CA LYS A 570 57.94 13.29 -16.96
C LYS A 570 57.20 14.54 -17.47
N GLU A 571 57.57 15.66 -16.84
CA GLU A 571 57.50 17.03 -17.34
C GLU A 571 57.83 17.15 -18.83
N ALA A 572 56.99 17.90 -19.56
CA ALA A 572 57.38 18.59 -20.78
C ALA A 572 56.82 20.02 -20.71
N ALA A 573 57.72 20.97 -20.49
CA ALA A 573 57.46 22.39 -20.63
C ALA A 573 57.07 22.70 -22.08
N ALA A 574 55.97 23.44 -22.26
CA ALA A 574 55.60 24.04 -23.53
C ALA A 574 55.51 25.56 -23.36
N THR A 575 56.56 26.21 -23.87
CA THR A 575 56.68 27.62 -24.20
C THR A 575 55.52 28.13 -25.06
N VAL A 576 54.96 29.28 -24.68
CA VAL A 576 54.04 30.08 -25.49
C VAL A 576 54.84 30.98 -26.44
N PRO A 577 54.51 31.06 -27.74
CA PRO A 577 54.91 32.18 -28.57
C PRO A 577 53.72 33.12 -28.89
N VAL A 578 54.02 34.41 -28.74
CA VAL A 578 53.29 35.64 -29.12
C VAL A 578 52.12 36.06 -28.23
#